data_AF-A0A430ELR3-F1
#
_entry.id   AF-A0A430ELR3-F1
#
_cell.length_a   1.000
_cell.length_b   1.000
_cell.length_c   1.000
_cell.angle_alpha   90.00
_cell.angle_beta   90.00
_cell.angle_gamma   90.00
#
_symmetry.space_group_name_H-M   'P 1'
#
loop_
_entity.id
_entity.type
_entity.pdbx_description
1 polymer ?
#
loop_
_entity_poly.entity_id
_entity_poly.type
_entity_poly.pdbx_seq_one_letter_code
_entity_poly.pdbx_strand_id
1 'polypeptide(L)'
;MFARIWRRFVRTRIWGMDIHPSAVIADSALIDRTFPKGVHIAARAVIGEQAVVLTHDIATRVWQHTYIGEGATLGARAIVLPGLKVGKGAVVLPGSVVTEDVPDGATVRGNPGKLIAPSSYAA
;
A
#
# COMPACT_ATOMS: atom_id res chain seq x y z
N MET A 1 6.30 17.58 -12.38
CA MET A 1 7.56 17.04 -11.81
C MET A 1 7.87 17.61 -10.42
N PHE A 2 7.88 18.94 -10.24
CA PHE A 2 8.13 19.60 -8.94
C PHE A 2 7.24 19.09 -7.78
N ALA A 3 5.92 19.03 -7.99
CA ALA A 3 4.97 18.59 -6.97
C ALA A 3 5.24 17.16 -6.46
N ARG A 4 5.72 16.25 -7.32
CA ARG A 4 6.04 14.86 -6.96
C ARG A 4 7.26 14.80 -6.04
N ILE A 5 8.31 15.55 -6.36
CA ILE A 5 9.53 15.65 -5.54
C ILE A 5 9.20 16.26 -4.18
N TRP A 6 8.44 17.37 -4.16
CA TRP A 6 8.02 18.02 -2.92
C TRP A 6 7.18 17.10 -2.03
N ARG A 7 6.14 16.44 -2.59
CA ARG A 7 5.33 15.47 -1.83
C ARG A 7 6.18 14.36 -1.24
N ARG A 8 7.16 13.85 -1.99
CA ARG A 8 8.05 12.79 -1.52
C ARG A 8 8.93 13.25 -0.37
N PHE A 9 9.49 14.45 -0.48
CA PHE A 9 10.25 15.08 0.59
C PHE A 9 9.40 15.21 1.86
N VAL A 10 8.18 15.74 1.76
CA VAL A 10 7.26 15.86 2.90
C VAL A 10 6.98 14.48 3.53
N ARG A 11 6.59 13.49 2.72
CA ARG A 11 6.25 12.13 3.21
C ARG A 11 7.41 11.48 3.99
N THR A 12 8.62 11.55 3.47
CA THR A 12 9.77 10.84 4.05
C THR A 12 10.51 11.66 5.12
N ARG A 13 10.73 12.96 4.89
CA ARG A 13 11.54 13.80 5.77
C ARG A 13 10.75 14.54 6.84
N ILE A 14 9.51 14.93 6.56
CA ILE A 14 8.66 15.66 7.51
C ILE A 14 7.74 14.69 8.25
N TRP A 15 7.12 13.74 7.54
CA TRP A 15 6.16 12.79 8.11
C TRP A 15 6.75 11.46 8.56
N GLY A 16 8.04 11.20 8.30
CA GLY A 16 8.74 10.02 8.79
C GLY A 16 8.26 8.69 8.20
N MET A 17 7.63 8.71 7.02
CA MET A 17 7.25 7.48 6.30
C MET A 17 8.50 6.78 5.75
N ASP A 18 8.52 5.46 5.84
CA ASP A 18 9.54 4.62 5.22
C ASP A 18 9.10 4.25 3.80
N ILE A 19 9.59 4.99 2.81
CA ILE A 19 9.23 4.76 1.40
C ILE A 19 10.52 4.70 0.59
N HIS A 20 10.74 3.58 -0.10
CA HIS A 20 11.91 3.37 -0.93
C HIS A 20 11.88 4.21 -2.23
N PRO A 21 12.98 4.89 -2.65
CA PRO A 21 12.97 5.85 -3.77
C PRO A 21 12.38 5.34 -5.09
N SER A 22 12.51 4.04 -5.37
CA SER A 22 11.98 3.41 -6.59
C SER A 22 10.50 3.03 -6.52
N ALA A 23 9.83 3.19 -5.37
CA ALA A 23 8.39 2.94 -5.26
C ALA A 23 7.60 3.96 -6.10
N VAL A 24 6.64 3.46 -6.88
CA VAL A 24 5.76 4.27 -7.73
C VAL A 24 4.44 4.45 -7.01
N ILE A 25 4.06 5.70 -6.74
CA ILE A 25 2.84 6.03 -6.04
C ILE A 25 2.06 7.02 -6.90
N ALA A 26 0.82 6.66 -7.26
CA ALA A 26 -0.09 7.55 -7.94
C ALA A 26 -0.32 8.83 -7.12
N ASP A 27 -0.45 9.97 -7.78
CA ASP A 27 -0.63 11.25 -7.10
C ASP A 27 -1.95 11.30 -6.30
N SER A 28 -2.95 10.51 -6.69
CA SER A 28 -4.25 10.39 -6.01
C SER A 28 -4.28 9.33 -4.90
N ALA A 29 -3.22 8.52 -4.74
CA ALA A 29 -3.17 7.50 -3.71
C ALA A 29 -3.25 8.11 -2.30
N LEU A 30 -4.09 7.52 -1.46
CA LEU A 30 -4.35 7.95 -0.09
C LEU A 30 -3.46 7.16 0.86
N ILE A 31 -2.24 7.68 1.06
CA ILE A 31 -1.33 7.18 2.09
C ILE A 31 -1.71 7.82 3.41
N ASP A 32 -1.83 7.00 4.46
CA ASP A 32 -2.20 7.44 5.80
C ASP A 32 -1.39 8.66 6.29
N ARG A 33 -2.09 9.67 6.80
CA ARG A 33 -1.50 10.90 7.36
C ARG A 33 -1.69 11.04 8.86
N THR A 34 -2.50 10.19 9.49
CA THR A 34 -2.75 10.21 10.92
C THR A 34 -1.65 9.47 11.67
N PHE A 35 -1.16 8.35 11.12
CA PHE A 35 -0.02 7.60 11.68
C PHE A 35 1.08 7.35 10.63
N PRO A 36 1.66 8.42 10.06
CA PRO A 36 2.50 8.30 8.86
C PRO A 36 3.77 7.45 9.09
N LYS A 37 4.33 7.44 10.30
CA LYS A 37 5.48 6.60 10.67
C LYS A 37 5.20 5.09 10.63
N GLY A 38 3.93 4.68 10.54
CA GLY A 38 3.54 3.29 10.34
C GLY A 38 3.58 2.83 8.89
N VAL A 39 3.84 3.73 7.93
CA VAL A 39 3.82 3.41 6.50
C VAL A 39 5.18 2.90 6.06
N HIS A 40 5.22 1.67 5.57
CA HIS A 40 6.41 1.06 4.98
C HIS A 40 6.10 0.62 3.54
N ILE A 41 6.79 1.20 2.55
CA ILE A 41 6.61 0.88 1.13
C ILE A 41 7.97 0.58 0.51
N ALA A 42 8.19 -0.69 0.17
CA ALA A 42 9.46 -1.20 -0.30
C ALA A 42 9.77 -0.84 -1.77
N ALA A 43 10.95 -1.25 -2.24
CA ALA A 43 11.43 -0.94 -3.58
C ALA A 43 10.50 -1.49 -4.66
N ARG A 44 10.31 -0.72 -5.74
CA ARG A 44 9.50 -1.09 -6.92
C ARG A 44 8.03 -1.41 -6.64
N ALA A 45 7.54 -1.21 -5.42
CA ALA A 45 6.12 -1.32 -5.12
C ALA A 45 5.32 -0.27 -5.93
N VAL A 46 4.14 -0.66 -6.42
CA VAL A 46 3.25 0.20 -7.20
C VAL A 46 1.97 0.42 -6.42
N ILE A 47 1.66 1.68 -6.14
CA ILE A 47 0.41 2.08 -5.48
C ILE A 47 -0.45 2.82 -6.50
N GLY A 48 -1.51 2.16 -6.95
CA GLY A 48 -2.40 2.64 -8.00
C GLY A 48 -3.27 3.84 -7.60
N GLU A 49 -3.95 4.40 -8.60
CA GLU A 49 -4.84 5.55 -8.44
C GLU A 49 -5.89 5.30 -7.34
N GLN A 50 -6.01 6.25 -6.41
CA GLN A 50 -6.95 6.21 -5.28
C GLN A 50 -6.83 4.97 -4.38
N ALA A 51 -5.76 4.19 -4.50
CA ALA A 51 -5.48 3.11 -3.54
C ALA A 51 -5.20 3.72 -2.16
N VAL A 52 -5.62 3.00 -1.12
CA VAL A 52 -5.55 3.44 0.27
C VAL A 52 -4.63 2.50 1.04
N VAL A 53 -3.62 3.06 1.69
CA VAL A 53 -2.76 2.32 2.64
C VAL A 53 -3.02 2.91 4.01
N LEU A 54 -3.74 2.17 4.86
CA LEU A 54 -4.05 2.58 6.22
C LEU A 54 -3.04 2.01 7.20
N THR A 55 -2.79 2.77 8.26
CA THR A 55 -1.95 2.45 9.42
C THR A 55 -2.68 2.80 10.72
N HIS A 56 -3.81 3.52 10.63
CA HIS A 56 -4.71 3.78 11.73
C HIS A 56 -6.16 3.45 11.38
N ASP A 57 -6.94 3.15 12.41
CA ASP A 57 -8.40 3.20 12.39
C ASP A 57 -8.89 3.78 13.71
N ILE A 58 -9.57 4.92 13.65
CA ILE A 58 -10.09 5.64 14.81
C ILE A 58 -11.22 4.86 15.48
N ALA A 59 -12.06 4.19 14.70
CA ALA A 59 -13.23 3.47 15.22
C ALA A 59 -12.80 2.27 16.06
N THR A 60 -11.76 1.57 15.62
CA THR A 60 -11.20 0.39 16.31
C THR A 60 -10.01 0.71 17.22
N ARG A 61 -9.59 1.98 17.29
CA ARG A 61 -8.43 2.45 18.07
C ARG A 61 -7.13 1.69 17.75
N VAL A 62 -6.91 1.42 16.47
CA VAL A 62 -5.71 0.73 15.98
C VAL A 62 -4.73 1.75 15.41
N TRP A 63 -3.44 1.63 15.79
CA TRP A 63 -2.31 2.38 15.23
C TRP A 63 -1.14 1.41 15.04
N GLN A 64 -1.02 0.85 13.84
CA GLN A 64 -0.10 -0.25 13.55
C GLN A 64 0.72 0.03 12.30
N HIS A 65 1.80 -0.73 12.13
CA HIS A 65 2.67 -0.62 10.97
C HIS A 65 2.12 -1.48 9.82
N THR A 66 1.96 -0.87 8.64
CA THR A 66 1.50 -1.53 7.42
C THR A 66 2.63 -1.57 6.41
N TYR A 67 2.88 -2.75 5.84
CA TYR A 67 4.02 -3.01 4.98
C TYR A 67 3.57 -3.39 3.58
N ILE A 68 4.08 -2.68 2.58
CA ILE A 68 3.93 -3.02 1.16
C ILE A 68 5.27 -3.55 0.65
N GLY A 69 5.30 -4.83 0.32
CA GLY A 69 6.49 -5.59 -0.07
C GLY A 69 7.09 -5.16 -1.41
N GLU A 70 8.32 -5.62 -1.66
CA GLU A 70 9.07 -5.25 -2.85
C GLU A 70 8.31 -5.70 -4.12
N GLY A 71 8.14 -4.80 -5.09
CA GLY A 71 7.44 -5.11 -6.34
C GLY A 71 5.95 -5.45 -6.18
N ALA A 72 5.36 -5.31 -5.00
CA ALA A 72 3.93 -5.53 -4.80
C ALA A 72 3.12 -4.45 -5.53
N THR A 73 1.97 -4.82 -6.07
CA THR A 73 1.08 -3.91 -6.80
C THR A 73 -0.27 -3.79 -6.09
N LEU A 74 -0.64 -2.57 -5.72
CA LEU A 74 -2.00 -2.23 -5.32
C LEU A 74 -2.74 -1.63 -6.51
N GLY A 75 -3.76 -2.32 -7.00
CA GLY A 75 -4.63 -1.84 -8.06
C GLY A 75 -5.41 -0.58 -7.67
N ALA A 76 -5.99 0.08 -8.67
CA ALA A 76 -6.77 1.30 -8.43
C ALA A 76 -7.89 1.08 -7.41
N ARG A 77 -8.05 2.00 -6.45
CA ARG A 77 -9.02 1.92 -5.35
C ARG A 77 -8.92 0.67 -4.47
N ALA A 78 -7.81 -0.05 -4.49
CA ALA A 78 -7.55 -1.09 -3.50
C ALA A 78 -7.36 -0.46 -2.10
N ILE A 79 -7.81 -1.14 -1.05
CA ILE A 79 -7.70 -0.66 0.34
C ILE A 79 -6.94 -1.70 1.16
N VAL A 80 -5.87 -1.29 1.83
CA VAL A 80 -5.15 -2.12 2.80
C VAL A 80 -5.48 -1.63 4.20
N LEU A 81 -6.09 -2.49 5.03
CA LEU A 81 -6.41 -2.16 6.42
C LEU A 81 -5.15 -2.04 7.29
N PRO A 82 -5.22 -1.34 8.43
CA PRO A 82 -4.07 -1.13 9.32
C PRO A 82 -3.41 -2.41 9.80
N GLY A 83 -2.08 -2.40 9.88
CA GLY A 83 -1.30 -3.44 10.55
C GLY A 83 -0.98 -4.67 9.71
N LEU A 84 -1.22 -4.61 8.39
CA LEU A 84 -1.07 -5.76 7.50
C LEU A 84 0.23 -5.73 6.70
N LYS A 85 0.67 -6.91 6.28
CA LYS A 85 1.80 -7.12 5.38
C LYS A 85 1.31 -7.60 4.03
N VAL A 86 1.60 -6.82 2.99
CA VAL A 86 1.45 -7.24 1.59
C VAL A 86 2.79 -7.78 1.11
N GLY A 87 2.86 -9.08 0.83
CA GLY A 87 4.09 -9.78 0.46
C GLY A 87 4.77 -9.25 -0.81
N LYS A 88 6.03 -9.67 -0.99
CA LYS A 88 6.84 -9.35 -2.18
C LYS A 88 6.13 -9.85 -3.45
N GLY A 89 6.02 -8.98 -4.46
CA GLY A 89 5.39 -9.31 -5.73
C GLY A 89 3.90 -9.65 -5.65
N ALA A 90 3.26 -9.45 -4.50
CA ALA A 90 1.83 -9.70 -4.36
C ALA A 90 1.02 -8.68 -5.17
N VAL A 91 -0.14 -9.10 -5.66
CA VAL A 91 -1.02 -8.26 -6.48
C VAL A 91 -2.39 -8.12 -5.80
N VAL A 92 -2.77 -6.91 -5.45
CA VAL A 92 -4.11 -6.60 -4.95
C VAL A 92 -4.91 -6.02 -6.11
N LEU A 93 -5.91 -6.77 -6.60
CA LEU A 93 -6.68 -6.33 -7.76
C LEU A 93 -7.49 -5.06 -7.45
N PRO A 94 -7.79 -4.22 -8.47
CA PRO A 94 -8.53 -2.98 -8.29
C PRO A 94 -9.83 -3.15 -7.49
N GLY A 95 -10.10 -2.23 -6.56
CA GLY A 95 -11.29 -2.24 -5.70
C GLY A 95 -11.31 -3.31 -4.61
N SER A 96 -10.23 -4.08 -4.43
CA SER A 96 -10.18 -5.11 -3.38
C SER A 96 -9.83 -4.53 -2.01
N VAL A 97 -10.33 -5.16 -0.93
CA VAL A 97 -10.04 -4.76 0.45
C VAL A 97 -9.23 -5.86 1.15
N VAL A 98 -7.97 -5.56 1.47
CA VAL A 98 -7.07 -6.48 2.17
C VAL A 98 -7.37 -6.44 3.66
N THR A 99 -7.82 -7.58 4.19
CA THR A 99 -8.23 -7.73 5.60
C THR A 99 -7.32 -8.66 6.40
N GLU A 100 -6.33 -9.28 5.75
CA GLU A 100 -5.36 -10.21 6.34
C GLU A 100 -4.01 -10.09 5.61
N ASP A 101 -2.95 -10.62 6.21
CA ASP A 101 -1.62 -10.64 5.59
C ASP A 101 -1.65 -11.40 4.25
N VAL A 102 -0.94 -10.84 3.25
CA VAL A 102 -0.88 -11.39 1.90
C VAL A 102 0.48 -12.06 1.69
N PRO A 103 0.54 -13.36 1.39
CA PRO A 103 1.80 -14.03 1.08
C PRO A 103 2.50 -13.47 -0.15
N ASP A 104 3.80 -13.71 -0.26
CA ASP A 104 4.59 -13.36 -1.44
C ASP A 104 4.01 -13.97 -2.72
N GLY A 105 3.96 -13.18 -3.80
CA GLY A 105 3.42 -13.57 -5.10
C GLY A 105 1.92 -13.88 -5.15
N ALA A 106 1.22 -13.82 -4.02
CA ALA A 106 -0.21 -14.09 -3.98
C ALA A 106 -1.02 -12.96 -4.63
N THR A 107 -2.21 -13.27 -5.10
CA THR A 107 -3.16 -12.29 -5.63
C THR A 107 -4.38 -12.18 -4.73
N VAL A 108 -4.85 -10.96 -4.46
CA VAL A 108 -6.06 -10.67 -3.68
C VAL A 108 -7.16 -10.13 -4.58
N ARG A 109 -8.39 -10.62 -4.41
CA ARG A 109 -9.58 -10.12 -5.10
C ARG A 109 -10.78 -9.98 -4.17
N GLY A 110 -11.52 -8.87 -4.30
CA GLY A 110 -12.86 -8.70 -3.72
C GLY A 110 -12.90 -7.87 -2.42
N ASN A 111 -14.10 -7.73 -1.86
CA ASN A 111 -14.36 -7.06 -0.59
C ASN A 111 -15.38 -7.88 0.23
N PRO A 112 -14.96 -8.58 1.30
CA PRO A 112 -13.58 -8.69 1.78
C PRO A 112 -12.69 -9.42 0.76
N GLY A 113 -11.42 -9.03 0.69
CA GLY A 113 -10.45 -9.61 -0.22
C GLY A 113 -10.16 -11.06 0.12
N LYS A 114 -10.06 -11.90 -0.91
CA LYS A 114 -9.68 -13.31 -0.79
C LYS A 114 -8.46 -13.59 -1.63
N LEU A 115 -7.57 -14.43 -1.10
CA LEU A 115 -6.44 -14.97 -1.84
C LEU A 115 -6.96 -15.83 -2.99
N ILE A 116 -6.43 -15.60 -4.17
CA ILE A 116 -6.68 -16.39 -5.38
C ILE A 116 -5.36 -16.90 -5.96
N ALA A 117 -5.46 -17.84 -6.89
CA ALA A 117 -4.31 -18.33 -7.64
C ALA A 117 -3.50 -17.16 -8.22
N PRO A 118 -2.17 -17.27 -8.28
CA PRO A 118 -1.30 -16.21 -8.80
C PRO A 118 -1.80 -15.73 -10.17
N SER A 119 -2.14 -14.45 -10.27
CA SER A 119 -2.58 -13.88 -11.54
C SER A 119 -1.37 -13.55 -12.41
N SER A 120 -1.52 -13.70 -13.73
CA SER A 120 -0.56 -13.21 -14.72
C SER A 120 -0.58 -11.67 -14.85
N TYR A 121 -1.15 -10.94 -13.88
CA TYR A 121 -1.38 -9.50 -13.92
C TYR A 121 -0.11 -8.67 -13.61
N ALA A 122 1.03 -9.32 -13.43
CA ALA A 122 2.33 -8.66 -13.29
C ALA A 122 3.15 -8.86 -14.58
N ALA A 123 3.06 -7.88 -15.49
CA ALA A 123 3.98 -7.64 -16.59
C ALA A 123 4.48 -6.20 -16.50
#